data_AF-A0A550D4Q2-F1
#
_entry.id   AF-A0A550D4Q2-F1
#
_cell.length_a   1.000
_cell.length_b   1.000
_cell.length_c   1.000
_cell.angle_alpha   90.00
_cell.angle_beta   90.00
_cell.angle_gamma   90.00
#
_symmetry.space_group_name_H-M   'P 1'
#
loop_
_entity.id
_entity.type
_entity.pdbx_description
1 polymer ?
#
loop_
_entity_poly.entity_id
_entity_poly.type
_entity_poly.pdbx_seq_one_letter_code
_entity_poly.pdbx_strand_id
1 'polypeptide(L)'
;MPLIKEGEEFTHVLESALYIPFKLYSPIDKSAEGNEYSAEVINVITRSTIQLYTEGELVSEMKRKQIGRPSTYATIISTLKKRRYVVESKTLKKLVPTDIGKEVYNYLNSKYSLIVSEDRTSNLLEKMSKIEDGKVDYIEVLKELYDEIQTIK
;
A
#
# COMPACT_ATOMS: atom_id res chain seq x y z
N MET A 1 -29.56 -24.79 43.11
CA MET A 1 -28.47 -24.64 44.12
C MET A 1 -28.25 -26.02 44.72
N PRO A 2 -27.14 -26.71 44.39
CA PRO A 2 -25.84 -26.52 45.06
C PRO A 2 -24.65 -26.44 44.05
N LEU A 3 -23.73 -25.48 44.23
CA LEU A 3 -22.38 -25.60 44.82
C LEU A 3 -21.32 -26.22 43.89
N ILE A 4 -20.56 -25.31 43.29
CA ILE A 4 -19.29 -25.49 42.59
C ILE A 4 -18.26 -26.08 43.57
N LYS A 5 -17.50 -27.10 43.16
CA LYS A 5 -16.23 -27.48 43.79
C LYS A 5 -15.08 -26.96 42.94
N GLU A 6 -14.28 -26.09 43.55
CA GLU A 6 -13.01 -25.59 43.05
C GLU A 6 -11.97 -26.72 42.92
N GLY A 7 -11.07 -26.56 41.94
CA GLY A 7 -9.66 -26.86 42.15
C GLY A 7 -9.09 -28.10 41.46
N GLU A 8 -9.00 -28.10 40.13
CA GLU A 8 -7.87 -28.74 39.43
C GLU A 8 -7.46 -27.84 38.25
N GLU A 9 -6.52 -26.93 38.49
CA GLU A 9 -5.85 -26.20 37.41
C GLU A 9 -4.84 -27.14 36.73
N PHE A 10 -5.24 -27.74 35.61
CA PHE A 10 -4.30 -28.38 34.71
C PHE A 10 -3.61 -27.32 33.85
N THR A 11 -2.47 -26.80 34.31
CA THR A 11 -1.59 -26.01 33.46
C THR A 11 -0.85 -26.94 32.52
N HIS A 12 -1.44 -27.24 31.36
CA HIS A 12 -0.65 -27.71 30.23
C HIS A 12 0.23 -26.55 29.77
N VAL A 13 1.51 -26.60 30.15
CA VAL A 13 2.53 -25.78 29.54
C VAL A 13 2.58 -26.20 28.06
N LEU A 14 1.94 -25.40 27.21
CA LEU A 14 2.12 -25.50 25.76
C LEU A 14 3.59 -25.19 25.50
N GLU A 15 4.32 -26.25 25.18
CA GLU A 15 5.69 -26.24 24.70
C GLU A 15 5.91 -25.04 23.75
N SER A 16 6.66 -24.06 24.23
CA SER A 16 7.26 -22.94 23.48
C SER A 16 6.47 -22.42 22.27
N ALA A 17 5.15 -22.23 22.41
CA ALA A 17 4.36 -21.65 21.35
C ALA A 17 4.58 -20.13 21.35
N LEU A 18 5.30 -19.64 20.34
CA LEU A 18 5.48 -18.23 20.01
C LEU A 18 4.15 -17.49 20.24
N TYR A 19 4.14 -16.46 21.09
CA TYR A 19 2.93 -15.67 21.34
C TYR A 19 2.38 -15.15 20.01
N ILE A 20 1.15 -15.57 19.68
CA ILE A 20 0.44 -15.15 18.48
C ILE A 20 -0.53 -14.02 18.86
N PRO A 21 -0.21 -12.73 18.59
CA PRO A 21 -1.06 -11.61 18.97
C PRO A 21 -2.31 -11.44 18.10
N PHE A 22 -2.53 -12.28 17.10
CA PHE A 22 -3.68 -12.16 16.20
C PHE A 22 -4.82 -13.09 16.57
N LYS A 23 -6.04 -12.54 16.55
CA LYS A 23 -7.27 -13.31 16.67
C LYS A 23 -7.43 -14.13 15.40
N LEU A 24 -7.24 -15.45 15.46
CA LEU A 24 -7.67 -16.31 14.36
C LEU A 24 -9.18 -16.13 14.18
N TYR A 25 -9.61 -15.74 12.98
CA TYR A 25 -11.03 -15.80 12.64
C TYR A 25 -11.49 -17.24 12.88
N SER A 26 -12.59 -17.40 13.61
CA SER A 26 -13.19 -18.71 13.80
C SER A 26 -13.41 -19.35 12.43
N PRO A 27 -13.13 -20.65 12.25
CA PRO A 27 -13.55 -21.34 11.05
C PRO A 27 -15.05 -21.08 10.84
N ILE A 28 -15.40 -20.73 9.61
CA ILE A 28 -16.80 -20.60 9.19
C ILE A 28 -17.44 -21.96 9.46
N ASP A 29 -18.55 -21.97 10.21
CA ASP A 29 -19.26 -23.20 10.52
C ASP A 29 -19.68 -23.88 9.21
N LYS A 30 -19.13 -25.06 8.94
CA LYS A 30 -19.37 -25.84 7.73
C LYS A 30 -20.63 -26.71 7.83
N SER A 31 -21.46 -26.54 8.87
CA SER A 31 -22.72 -27.27 9.04
C SER A 31 -23.78 -27.02 7.94
N ALA A 32 -23.47 -26.20 6.93
CA ALA A 32 -24.38 -25.74 5.88
C ALA A 32 -24.19 -26.39 4.49
N GLU A 33 -23.50 -27.53 4.36
CA GLU A 33 -23.46 -28.27 3.09
C GLU A 33 -24.76 -29.07 2.90
N GLY A 34 -25.63 -28.62 1.98
CA GLY A 34 -26.76 -29.42 1.47
C GLY A 34 -28.17 -28.96 1.84
N ASN A 35 -28.36 -27.81 2.49
CA ASN A 35 -29.69 -27.26 2.81
C ASN A 35 -29.98 -25.98 2.00
N GLU A 36 -31.24 -25.82 1.55
CA GLU A 36 -31.72 -24.55 0.99
C GLU A 36 -32.01 -23.56 2.14
N TYR A 37 -31.42 -22.36 2.07
CA TYR A 37 -31.62 -21.31 3.06
C TYR A 37 -32.31 -20.10 2.42
N SER A 38 -33.32 -19.56 3.11
CA SER A 38 -33.89 -18.26 2.79
C SER A 38 -32.95 -17.16 3.29
N ALA A 39 -32.27 -16.48 2.37
CA ALA A 39 -31.47 -15.30 2.70
C ALA A 39 -32.35 -14.05 2.66
N GLU A 40 -32.55 -13.41 3.81
CA GLU A 40 -33.11 -12.07 3.85
C GLU A 40 -32.01 -11.05 3.55
N VAL A 41 -32.24 -10.18 2.56
CA VAL A 41 -31.32 -9.07 2.28
C VAL A 41 -31.43 -8.07 3.41
N ILE A 42 -30.51 -8.19 4.36
CA ILE A 42 -30.54 -7.40 5.61
C ILE A 42 -30.21 -5.93 5.33
N ASN A 43 -29.28 -5.65 4.39
CA ASN A 43 -28.90 -4.27 4.01
C ASN A 43 -28.25 -4.20 2.62
N VAL A 44 -28.67 -3.22 1.81
CA VAL A 44 -28.01 -2.86 0.54
C VAL A 44 -27.10 -1.66 0.79
N ILE A 45 -25.79 -1.84 0.67
CA ILE A 45 -24.81 -0.75 0.84
C ILE A 45 -24.23 -0.39 -0.53
N THR A 46 -24.50 0.82 -1.01
CA THR A 46 -23.84 1.36 -2.19
C THR A 46 -22.43 1.84 -1.82
N ARG A 47 -21.41 1.25 -2.42
CA ARG A 47 -20.00 1.67 -2.24
C ARG A 47 -19.42 2.13 -3.57
N SER A 48 -18.51 3.10 -3.53
CA SER A 48 -17.71 3.48 -4.69
C SER A 48 -16.86 2.29 -5.15
N THR A 49 -16.81 2.05 -6.46
CA THR A 49 -15.94 1.05 -7.08
C THR A 49 -14.46 1.38 -6.87
N ILE A 50 -14.11 2.67 -6.85
CA ILE A 50 -12.74 3.13 -6.63
C ILE A 50 -12.58 3.45 -5.14
N GLN A 51 -11.62 2.79 -4.51
CA GLN A 51 -11.22 3.08 -3.14
C GLN A 51 -9.96 3.95 -3.13
N LEU A 52 -10.01 5.03 -2.36
CA LEU A 52 -8.84 5.85 -2.06
C LEU A 52 -7.89 5.08 -1.13
N TYR A 53 -6.59 5.38 -1.25
CA TYR A 53 -5.56 4.76 -0.45
C TYR A 53 -5.43 5.42 0.93
N THR A 54 -5.23 4.63 1.96
CA THR A 54 -4.53 5.05 3.18
C THR A 54 -3.03 5.21 2.89
N GLU A 55 -2.26 5.79 3.81
CA GLU A 55 -0.80 5.89 3.63
C GLU A 55 -0.14 4.51 3.52
N GLY A 56 -0.56 3.56 4.36
CA GLY A 56 -0.03 2.19 4.33
C GLY A 56 -0.34 1.47 3.02
N GLU A 57 -1.58 1.61 2.50
CA GLU A 57 -1.95 1.03 1.21
C GLU A 57 -1.16 1.68 0.06
N LEU A 58 -0.93 2.99 0.10
CA LEU A 58 -0.10 3.66 -0.90
C LEU A 58 1.35 3.18 -0.84
N VAL A 59 1.92 2.98 0.35
CA VAL A 59 3.27 2.39 0.49
C VAL A 59 3.32 0.97 -0.07
N SER A 60 2.31 0.16 0.19
CA SER A 60 2.19 -1.19 -0.38
C SER A 60 2.15 -1.16 -1.91
N GLU A 61 1.40 -0.23 -2.50
CA GLU A 61 1.33 -0.03 -3.95
C GLU A 61 2.65 0.46 -4.55
N MET A 62 3.30 1.43 -3.90
CA MET A 62 4.63 1.90 -4.29
C MET A 62 5.65 0.75 -4.29
N LYS A 63 5.63 -0.11 -3.27
CA LYS A 63 6.48 -1.30 -3.19
C LYS A 63 6.17 -2.30 -4.29
N ARG A 64 4.89 -2.56 -4.57
CA ARG A 64 4.43 -3.47 -5.63
C ARG A 64 4.91 -3.01 -7.00
N LYS A 65 4.85 -1.70 -7.25
CA LYS A 65 5.31 -1.06 -8.50
C LYS A 65 6.81 -0.76 -8.53
N GLN A 66 7.56 -1.10 -7.47
CA GLN A 66 8.99 -0.83 -7.33
C GLN A 66 9.38 0.66 -7.41
N ILE A 67 8.45 1.55 -7.04
CA ILE A 67 8.64 2.99 -7.03
C ILE A 67 9.00 3.44 -5.61
N GLY A 68 10.25 3.86 -5.42
CA GLY A 68 10.77 4.28 -4.13
C GLY A 68 11.53 3.17 -3.39
N ARG A 69 11.89 3.45 -2.14
CA ARG A 69 12.70 2.61 -1.24
C ARG A 69 12.23 2.80 0.21
N PRO A 70 12.57 1.90 1.15
CA PRO A 70 12.19 2.04 2.56
C PRO A 70 12.54 3.41 3.16
N SER A 71 13.65 4.00 2.73
CA SER A 71 14.11 5.33 3.16
C SER A 71 13.35 6.50 2.53
N THR A 72 12.55 6.29 1.48
CA THR A 72 11.94 7.38 0.70
C THR A 72 10.42 7.42 0.77
N TYR A 73 9.73 6.31 1.10
CA TYR A 73 8.26 6.25 1.10
C TYR A 73 7.60 7.35 1.95
N ALA A 74 8.00 7.45 3.22
CA ALA A 74 7.46 8.46 4.14
C ALA A 74 7.75 9.89 3.66
N THR A 75 8.95 10.12 3.12
CA THR A 75 9.37 11.43 2.60
C THR A 75 8.57 11.85 1.38
N ILE A 76 8.29 10.91 0.46
CA ILE A 76 7.46 11.15 -0.74
C ILE A 76 6.05 11.56 -0.32
N ILE A 77 5.40 10.77 0.54
CA ILE A 77 4.04 11.03 1.02
C ILE A 77 3.98 12.36 1.79
N SER A 78 4.98 12.64 2.64
CA SER A 78 5.10 13.91 3.35
C SER A 78 5.24 15.10 2.39
N THR A 79 6.03 14.95 1.33
CA THR A 79 6.21 16.01 0.32
C THR A 79 4.90 16.30 -0.42
N LEU A 80 4.14 15.27 -0.80
CA LEU A 80 2.83 15.44 -1.44
C LEU A 80 1.84 16.22 -0.55
N LYS A 81 1.80 15.88 0.75
CA LYS A 81 0.98 16.60 1.74
C LYS A 81 1.46 18.03 1.94
N LYS A 82 2.77 18.25 2.11
CA LYS A 82 3.38 19.58 2.31
C LYS A 82 3.08 20.52 1.14
N ARG A 83 3.12 20.00 -0.10
CA ARG A 83 2.79 20.76 -1.31
C ARG A 83 1.29 20.88 -1.59
N ARG A 84 0.44 20.31 -0.73
CA ARG A 84 -1.03 20.31 -0.86
C ARG A 84 -1.53 19.66 -2.16
N TYR A 85 -0.78 18.71 -2.73
CA TYR A 85 -1.27 17.90 -3.85
C TYR A 85 -2.23 16.80 -3.39
N VAL A 86 -2.09 16.39 -2.13
CA VAL A 86 -2.93 15.41 -1.47
C VAL A 86 -3.24 15.91 -0.07
N VAL A 87 -4.46 15.65 0.41
CA VAL A 87 -4.88 15.88 1.79
C VAL A 87 -5.41 14.59 2.40
N GLU A 88 -5.28 14.45 3.71
CA GLU A 88 -5.88 13.33 4.42
C GLU A 88 -7.32 13.70 4.85
N SER A 89 -8.29 12.88 4.45
CA SER A 89 -9.67 13.05 4.88
C SER A 89 -9.82 12.69 6.35
N LYS A 90 -10.33 13.62 7.16
CA LYS A 90 -10.57 13.39 8.60
C LYS A 90 -11.57 12.27 8.87
N THR A 91 -12.56 12.09 8.00
CA THR A 91 -13.62 11.10 8.17
C THR A 91 -13.18 9.72 7.69
N LEU A 92 -12.56 9.66 6.52
CA LEU A 92 -12.21 8.40 5.87
C LEU A 92 -10.81 7.90 6.22
N LYS A 93 -9.95 8.75 6.81
CA LYS A 93 -8.51 8.49 7.03
C LYS A 93 -7.79 8.02 5.76
N LYS A 94 -8.21 8.56 4.62
CA LYS A 94 -7.71 8.22 3.28
C LYS A 94 -7.13 9.47 2.61
N LEU A 95 -6.16 9.25 1.75
CA LEU A 95 -5.50 10.27 0.93
C LEU A 95 -6.43 10.67 -0.22
N VAL A 96 -6.73 11.96 -0.30
CA VAL A 96 -7.59 12.57 -1.33
C VAL A 96 -6.76 13.53 -2.16
N PRO A 97 -6.73 13.39 -3.50
CA PRO A 97 -6.07 14.35 -4.37
C PRO A 97 -6.83 15.68 -4.39
N THR A 98 -6.09 16.79 -4.22
CA THR A 98 -6.66 18.14 -4.36
C THR A 98 -6.80 18.52 -5.82
N ASP A 99 -7.56 19.57 -6.12
CA ASP A 99 -7.74 20.02 -7.51
C ASP A 99 -6.41 20.50 -8.12
N ILE A 100 -5.60 21.25 -7.36
CA ILE A 100 -4.24 21.62 -7.76
C ILE A 100 -3.37 20.37 -8.01
N GLY A 101 -3.47 19.35 -7.16
CA GLY A 101 -2.73 18.10 -7.34
C GLY A 101 -3.10 17.39 -8.64
N LYS A 102 -4.40 17.36 -8.98
CA LYS A 102 -4.88 16.78 -10.24
C LYS A 102 -4.42 17.61 -11.45
N GLU A 103 -4.49 18.93 -11.39
CA GLU A 103 -4.04 19.80 -12.46
C GLU A 103 -2.54 19.63 -12.73
N VAL A 104 -1.71 19.65 -11.68
CA VAL A 104 -0.26 19.42 -11.80
C VAL A 104 0.02 18.04 -12.39
N TYR A 105 -0.66 17.01 -11.90
CA TYR A 105 -0.51 15.65 -12.43
C TYR A 105 -0.88 15.59 -13.92
N ASN A 106 -2.04 16.14 -14.32
CA ASN A 106 -2.50 16.14 -15.70
C ASN A 106 -1.56 16.92 -16.63
N TYR A 107 -1.06 18.07 -16.17
CA TYR A 107 -0.08 18.85 -16.91
C TYR A 107 1.23 18.07 -17.13
N LEU A 108 1.78 17.47 -16.06
CA LEU A 108 3.00 16.70 -16.15
C LEU A 108 2.82 15.44 -17.02
N ASN A 109 1.69 14.74 -16.87
CA ASN A 109 1.43 13.54 -17.63
C ASN A 109 1.16 13.84 -19.12
N SER A 110 0.52 14.96 -19.44
CA SER A 110 0.26 15.33 -20.84
C SER A 110 1.51 15.80 -21.58
N LYS A 111 2.36 16.60 -20.94
CA LYS A 111 3.53 17.20 -21.59
C LYS A 111 4.81 16.37 -21.44
N TYR A 112 4.91 15.62 -20.34
CA TYR A 112 6.15 14.98 -19.91
C TYR A 112 5.96 13.49 -19.54
N SER A 113 4.98 12.80 -20.12
CA SER A 113 4.67 11.38 -19.84
C SER A 113 5.89 10.46 -19.83
N LEU A 114 6.80 10.65 -20.79
CA LEU A 114 7.99 9.82 -20.95
C LEU A 114 8.88 9.82 -19.70
N ILE A 115 9.01 10.96 -19.02
CA ILE A 115 9.92 11.11 -17.87
C ILE A 115 9.21 10.93 -16.52
N VAL A 116 7.90 11.19 -16.45
CA VAL A 116 7.13 11.08 -15.19
C VAL A 116 6.41 9.74 -15.03
N SER A 117 6.55 8.83 -16.02
CA SER A 117 5.92 7.52 -15.96
C SER A 117 6.44 6.66 -14.81
N GLU A 118 5.56 5.79 -14.33
CA GLU A 118 5.85 4.80 -13.29
C GLU A 118 6.96 3.85 -13.72
N ASP A 119 6.87 3.31 -14.95
CA ASP A 119 7.84 2.36 -15.51
C ASP A 119 9.23 2.98 -15.60
N ARG A 120 9.34 4.21 -16.12
CA ARG A 120 10.62 4.90 -16.22
C ARG A 120 11.23 5.13 -14.83
N THR A 121 10.40 5.50 -13.85
CA THR A 121 10.85 5.70 -12.47
C THR A 121 11.39 4.40 -11.86
N SER A 122 10.67 3.29 -12.04
CA SER A 122 11.11 1.96 -11.61
C SER A 122 12.44 1.56 -12.26
N ASN A 123 12.56 1.73 -13.58
CA ASN A 123 13.76 1.39 -14.34
C ASN A 123 14.99 2.19 -13.89
N LEU A 124 14.84 3.50 -13.63
CA LEU A 124 15.93 4.30 -13.08
C LEU A 124 16.37 3.77 -11.71
N LEU A 125 15.42 3.46 -10.83
CA LEU A 125 15.73 2.94 -9.50
C LEU A 125 16.42 1.57 -9.58
N GLU A 126 16.05 0.72 -10.53
CA GLU A 126 16.76 -0.54 -10.80
C GLU A 126 18.20 -0.29 -11.24
N LYS A 127 18.44 0.67 -12.15
CA LYS A 127 19.81 1.06 -12.54
C LYS A 127 20.61 1.58 -11.36
N MET A 128 20.01 2.37 -10.47
CA MET A 128 20.66 2.82 -9.24
C MET A 128 21.06 1.65 -8.34
N SER A 129 20.20 0.63 -8.22
CA SER A 129 20.57 -0.60 -7.49
C SER A 129 21.68 -1.39 -8.17
N LYS A 130 21.74 -1.43 -9.51
CA LYS A 130 22.87 -2.03 -10.25
C LYS A 130 24.18 -1.28 -10.03
N ILE A 131 24.13 0.04 -9.88
CA ILE A 131 25.30 0.85 -9.52
C ILE A 131 25.77 0.52 -8.10
N GLU A 132 24.85 0.39 -7.15
CA GLU A 132 25.16 -0.01 -5.76
C GLU A 132 25.84 -1.39 -5.71
N ASP A 133 25.39 -2.33 -6.54
CA ASP A 133 26.01 -3.65 -6.71
C ASP A 133 27.34 -3.64 -7.50
N GLY A 134 27.76 -2.49 -8.04
CA GLY A 134 28.95 -2.38 -8.90
C GLY A 134 28.83 -3.02 -10.28
N LYS A 135 27.59 -3.29 -10.74
CA LYS A 135 27.29 -3.96 -12.04
C LYS A 135 27.20 -2.99 -13.22
N VAL A 136 27.01 -1.70 -12.96
CA VAL A 136 26.83 -0.64 -13.96
C VAL A 136 27.62 0.59 -13.54
N ASP A 137 28.26 1.27 -14.49
CA ASP A 137 28.96 2.54 -14.23
C ASP A 137 27.94 3.68 -14.05
N TYR A 138 28.09 4.42 -12.96
CA TYR A 138 27.25 5.58 -12.66
C TYR A 138 27.38 6.67 -13.72
N ILE A 139 28.55 6.81 -14.38
CA ILE A 139 28.78 7.82 -15.42
C ILE A 139 27.90 7.54 -16.64
N GLU A 140 27.74 6.27 -17.02
CA GLU A 140 26.90 5.88 -18.16
C GLU A 140 25.43 6.22 -17.89
N VAL A 141 24.93 5.88 -16.70
CA VAL A 141 23.54 6.18 -16.30
C VAL A 141 23.31 7.69 -16.20
N LEU A 142 24.30 8.47 -15.75
CA LEU A 142 24.20 9.93 -15.71
C LEU A 142 24.15 10.55 -17.11
N LYS A 143 24.94 10.04 -18.07
CA LYS A 143 24.90 10.49 -19.46
C LYS A 143 23.53 10.21 -20.09
N GLU A 144 23.02 9.00 -19.91
CA GLU A 144 21.68 8.63 -20.39
C GLU A 144 20.60 9.55 -19.80
N LEU A 145 20.63 9.79 -18.48
CA LEU A 145 19.70 10.71 -17.82
C LEU A 145 19.81 12.13 -18.38
N TYR A 146 21.03 12.60 -18.63
CA TYR A 146 21.26 13.93 -19.19
C TYR A 146 20.64 14.06 -20.59
N ASP A 147 20.87 13.08 -21.46
CA ASP A 147 20.34 13.06 -22.82
C ASP A 147 18.80 12.96 -22.84
N GLU A 148 18.22 12.16 -21.93
CA GLU A 148 16.77 12.10 -21.71
C GLU A 148 16.20 13.49 -21.37
N ILE A 149 16.86 14.21 -20.46
CA ILE A 149 16.41 15.54 -20.03
C ILE A 149 16.56 16.58 -21.15
N GLN A 150 17.63 16.54 -21.94
CA GLN A 150 17.80 17.45 -23.09
C GLN A 150 16.73 17.28 -24.16
N THR A 151 16.12 16.10 -24.24
CA THR A 151 15.05 15.81 -25.20
C THR A 151 13.72 16.49 -24.82
N ILE A 152 13.59 16.95 -23.57
CA ILE A 152 12.42 17.67 -23.08
C ILE A 152 12.42 19.11 -23.64
N LYS A 153 11.46 19.43 -24.52
CA LYS A 153 11.22 20.79 -25.03
C LYS A 153 10.09 21.52 -24.28
#